data_AF-A0A2V6RD99-F1
#
_entry.id   AF-A0A2V6RD99-F1
#
_cell.length_a   1.000
_cell.length_b   1.000
_cell.length_c   1.000
_cell.angle_alpha   90.00
_cell.angle_beta   90.00
_cell.angle_gamma   90.00
#
_symmetry.space_group_name_H-M   'P 1'
#
loop_
_entity.id
_entity.type
_entity.pdbx_description
1 polymer ?
#
loop_
_entity_poly.entity_id
_entity_poly.type
_entity_poly.pdbx_seq_one_letter_code
_entity_poly.pdbx_strand_id
1 'polypeptide(L)'
;MKIHEEYRAKHAKSAALWERARAAIPSGITHDIRHLTPFPVYVERAQGTHKWDVDGHEYVDYWMGHGALFLGHCHPAVVKAVQEQMARGTHLGACHELEVRWAELVNKLIPCSEQVRFTMSGTEATHLAMRVARAYTGRTKILKFAGHFHGWHDGAVAGVNPPYEVPMSAGVPGATLDQVLICPFNDIKAVETALGRGDVAAVILEPAGGQAG
;
A
#
# COMPACT_ATOMS: atom_id res chain seq x y z
N MET A 1 -6.24 -1.11 -37.09
CA MET A 1 -5.14 -0.61 -36.25
C MET A 1 -5.20 -1.36 -34.94
N LYS A 2 -4.09 -1.96 -34.48
CA LYS A 2 -4.10 -2.70 -33.20
C LYS A 2 -4.19 -1.68 -32.04
N ILE A 3 -4.91 -2.00 -30.96
CA ILE A 3 -5.13 -1.10 -29.82
C ILE A 3 -3.82 -0.46 -29.31
N HIS A 4 -2.71 -1.21 -29.31
CA HIS A 4 -1.40 -0.70 -28.88
C HIS A 4 -0.80 0.36 -29.82
N GLU A 5 -1.04 0.26 -31.12
CA GLU A 5 -0.55 1.24 -32.11
C GLU A 5 -1.29 2.57 -31.94
N GLU A 6 -2.61 2.50 -31.77
CA GLU A 6 -3.44 3.66 -31.47
C GLU A 6 -3.08 4.31 -30.14
N TYR A 7 -2.89 3.49 -29.10
CA TYR A 7 -2.45 3.96 -27.79
C TYR A 7 -1.12 4.70 -27.90
N ARG A 8 -0.12 4.11 -28.58
CA ARG A 8 1.19 4.76 -28.79
C ARG A 8 1.07 6.07 -29.57
N ALA A 9 0.25 6.10 -30.63
CA ALA A 9 0.05 7.30 -31.44
C ALA A 9 -0.59 8.45 -30.66
N LYS A 10 -1.53 8.13 -29.75
CA LYS A 10 -2.22 9.12 -28.91
C LYS A 10 -1.35 9.63 -27.76
N HIS A 11 -0.48 8.80 -27.18
CA HIS A 11 0.27 9.12 -25.95
C HIS A 11 1.77 9.33 -26.21
N ALA A 12 2.12 10.20 -27.17
CA ALA A 12 3.49 10.37 -27.65
C ALA A 12 4.44 10.96 -26.59
N LYS A 13 3.98 11.90 -25.76
CA LYS A 13 4.79 12.48 -24.69
C LYS A 13 4.95 11.50 -23.53
N SER A 14 3.91 10.75 -23.17
CA SER A 14 4.03 9.66 -22.21
C SER A 14 5.05 8.61 -22.65
N ALA A 15 5.04 8.24 -23.94
CA ALA A 15 6.04 7.33 -24.52
C ALA A 15 7.47 7.88 -24.36
N ALA A 16 7.69 9.16 -24.69
CA ALA A 16 8.99 9.79 -24.59
C ALA A 16 9.49 9.88 -23.13
N LEU A 17 8.60 10.15 -22.17
CA LEU A 17 8.93 10.13 -20.75
C LEU A 17 9.26 8.72 -20.25
N TRP A 18 8.54 7.70 -20.70
CA TRP A 18 8.85 6.31 -20.36
C TRP A 18 10.23 5.88 -20.87
N GLU A 19 10.61 6.23 -22.10
CA GLU A 19 11.96 5.92 -22.60
C GLU A 19 13.06 6.59 -21.75
N ARG A 20 12.84 7.85 -21.34
CA ARG A 20 13.74 8.53 -20.39
C ARG A 20 13.76 7.84 -19.03
N ALA A 21 12.60 7.44 -18.52
CA ALA A 21 12.48 6.78 -17.22
C ALA A 21 13.18 5.43 -17.20
N ARG A 22 13.07 4.62 -18.26
CA ARG A 22 13.77 3.32 -18.37
C ARG A 22 15.28 3.43 -18.34
N ALA A 23 15.83 4.57 -18.76
CA ALA A 23 17.26 4.81 -18.68
C ALA A 23 17.74 5.05 -17.24
N ALA A 24 16.85 5.41 -16.32
CA ALA A 24 17.18 5.80 -14.94
C ALA A 24 16.52 4.94 -13.86
N ILE A 25 15.42 4.25 -14.17
CA ILE A 25 14.54 3.56 -13.24
C ILE A 25 14.27 2.15 -13.79
N PRO A 26 14.44 1.08 -12.99
CA PRO A 26 14.08 -0.27 -13.43
C PRO A 26 12.65 -0.32 -13.95
N SER A 27 12.47 -0.90 -15.13
CA SER A 27 11.17 -0.98 -15.83
C SER A 27 10.50 0.38 -16.13
N GLY A 28 11.19 1.51 -15.90
CA GLY A 28 10.67 2.87 -16.08
C GLY A 28 9.58 3.28 -15.08
N ILE A 29 9.49 2.63 -13.91
CA ILE A 29 8.45 2.87 -12.90
C ILE A 29 9.01 2.77 -11.47
N THR A 30 8.45 3.55 -10.54
CA THR A 30 8.84 3.52 -9.11
C THR A 30 7.80 2.82 -8.22
N HIS A 31 6.82 2.16 -8.82
CA HIS A 31 5.78 1.40 -8.13
C HIS A 31 5.21 0.36 -9.10
N ASP A 32 5.27 -0.92 -8.74
CA ASP A 32 5.02 -2.03 -9.67
C ASP A 32 3.61 -2.03 -10.28
N ILE A 33 2.61 -1.59 -9.52
CA ILE A 33 1.22 -1.43 -10.01
C ILE A 33 1.08 -0.46 -11.19
N ARG A 34 2.09 0.37 -11.45
CA ARG A 34 2.10 1.31 -12.58
C ARG A 34 2.62 0.65 -13.86
N HIS A 35 3.05 -0.61 -13.80
CA HIS A 35 3.49 -1.31 -15.00
C HIS A 35 2.33 -1.45 -16.00
N LEU A 36 2.56 -1.02 -17.24
CA LEU A 36 1.59 -1.12 -18.33
C LEU A 36 2.33 -1.33 -19.65
N THR A 37 1.80 -2.21 -20.50
CA THR A 37 2.28 -2.43 -21.87
C THR A 37 1.38 -1.67 -22.85
N PRO A 38 1.93 -0.88 -23.80
CA PRO A 38 3.35 -0.75 -24.12
C PRO A 38 4.16 0.17 -23.20
N PHE A 39 3.52 1.11 -22.50
CA PHE A 39 4.11 1.99 -21.50
C PHE A 39 3.00 2.61 -20.62
N PRO A 40 3.30 3.10 -19.40
CA PRO A 40 2.33 3.78 -18.56
C PRO A 40 2.03 5.21 -19.02
N VAL A 41 0.83 5.69 -18.66
CA VAL A 41 0.42 7.09 -18.83
C VAL A 41 1.15 7.96 -17.81
N TYR A 42 1.65 9.13 -18.24
CA TYR A 42 2.26 10.11 -17.33
C TYR A 42 1.25 11.22 -17.02
N VAL A 43 0.84 11.32 -15.75
CA VAL A 43 -0.14 12.31 -15.28
C VAL A 43 0.54 13.65 -15.02
N GLU A 44 0.01 14.74 -15.59
CA GLU A 44 0.49 16.10 -15.36
C GLU A 44 -0.24 16.77 -14.20
N ARG A 45 -1.56 16.61 -14.12
CA ARG A 45 -2.39 17.24 -13.09
C ARG A 45 -3.63 16.41 -12.77
N ALA A 46 -4.22 16.66 -11.61
CA ALA A 46 -5.49 16.05 -11.21
C ALA A 46 -6.30 17.01 -10.32
N GLN A 47 -7.62 16.93 -10.38
CA GLN A 47 -8.54 17.79 -9.63
C GLN A 47 -9.91 17.12 -9.54
N GLY A 48 -10.51 17.11 -8.35
CA GLY A 48 -11.80 16.46 -8.11
C GLY A 48 -11.72 14.97 -8.46
N THR A 49 -12.58 14.52 -9.36
CA THR A 49 -12.65 13.13 -9.83
C THR A 49 -11.89 12.89 -11.14
N HIS A 50 -11.10 13.86 -11.61
CA HIS A 50 -10.45 13.82 -12.92
C HIS A 50 -8.93 13.95 -12.81
N LYS A 51 -8.23 13.37 -13.79
CA LYS A 51 -6.80 13.55 -14.02
C LYS A 51 -6.52 13.78 -15.50
N TRP A 52 -5.46 14.51 -15.78
CA TRP A 52 -5.02 14.84 -17.14
C TRP A 52 -3.59 14.37 -17.32
N ASP A 53 -3.34 13.66 -18.42
CA ASP A 53 -1.99 13.26 -18.78
C ASP A 53 -1.21 14.38 -19.46
N VAL A 54 0.08 14.16 -19.65
CA VAL A 54 0.99 15.09 -20.35
C VAL A 54 0.62 15.30 -21.82
N ASP A 55 -0.14 14.37 -22.40
CA ASP A 55 -0.64 14.41 -23.78
C ASP A 55 -1.95 15.23 -23.89
N GLY A 56 -2.55 15.63 -22.77
CA GLY A 56 -3.74 16.47 -22.68
C GLY A 56 -5.06 15.69 -22.59
N HIS A 57 -5.01 14.36 -22.47
CA HIS A 57 -6.20 13.55 -22.30
C HIS A 57 -6.76 13.68 -20.88
N GLU A 58 -8.07 13.81 -20.79
CA GLU A 58 -8.79 13.79 -19.52
C GLU A 58 -9.34 12.39 -19.23
N TYR A 59 -9.19 11.95 -17.98
CA TYR A 59 -9.73 10.69 -17.48
C TYR A 59 -10.57 10.95 -16.24
N VAL A 60 -11.73 10.31 -16.17
CA VAL A 60 -12.41 10.08 -14.89
C VAL A 60 -11.58 9.06 -14.11
N ASP A 61 -11.11 9.43 -12.93
CA ASP A 61 -10.23 8.60 -12.12
C ASP A 61 -11.03 7.75 -11.14
N TYR A 62 -11.13 6.45 -11.41
CA TYR A 62 -11.69 5.47 -10.48
C TYR A 62 -10.63 4.82 -9.58
N TRP A 63 -9.35 5.13 -9.80
CA TRP A 63 -8.25 4.53 -9.03
C TRP A 63 -7.91 5.33 -7.78
N MET A 64 -8.06 6.66 -7.82
CA MET A 64 -8.09 7.57 -6.67
C MET A 64 -7.04 7.30 -5.58
N GLY A 65 -5.77 7.16 -5.99
CA GLY A 65 -4.65 6.94 -5.07
C GLY A 65 -4.71 5.60 -4.34
N HIS A 66 -5.29 4.56 -4.94
CA HIS A 66 -5.53 3.26 -4.32
C HIS A 66 -6.47 3.35 -3.11
N GLY A 67 -7.49 4.21 -3.21
CA GLY A 67 -8.46 4.49 -2.15
C GLY A 67 -8.05 5.60 -1.17
N ALA A 68 -6.79 6.04 -1.16
CA ALA A 68 -6.32 7.09 -0.25
C ALA A 68 -6.96 8.47 -0.52
N LEU A 69 -7.33 8.75 -1.78
CA LEU A 69 -7.91 10.04 -2.17
C LEU A 69 -9.44 10.00 -2.13
N PHE A 70 -10.00 9.55 -1.00
CA PHE A 70 -11.44 9.41 -0.79
C PHE A 70 -12.22 10.71 -1.05
N LEU A 71 -11.62 11.87 -0.75
CA LEU A 71 -12.23 13.20 -0.97
C LEU A 71 -12.00 13.78 -2.37
N GLY A 72 -11.39 13.03 -3.30
CA GLY A 72 -10.99 13.58 -4.58
C GLY A 72 -9.56 14.14 -4.61
N HIS A 73 -9.06 14.40 -5.82
CA HIS A 73 -7.80 15.10 -6.04
C HIS A 73 -7.93 16.57 -5.64
N CYS A 74 -6.91 17.11 -4.97
CA CYS A 74 -6.80 18.53 -4.62
C CYS A 74 -8.04 19.11 -3.91
N HIS A 75 -8.64 18.36 -2.97
CA HIS A 75 -9.78 18.83 -2.19
C HIS A 75 -9.45 20.19 -1.51
N PRO A 76 -10.21 21.28 -1.74
CA PRO A 76 -9.81 22.63 -1.35
C PRO A 76 -9.46 22.80 0.13
N ALA A 77 -10.21 22.15 1.02
CA ALA A 77 -9.94 22.21 2.45
C ALA A 77 -8.61 21.54 2.85
N VAL A 78 -8.25 20.44 2.17
CA VAL A 78 -6.99 19.72 2.42
C VAL A 78 -5.82 20.54 1.90
N VAL A 79 -5.93 21.06 0.67
CA VAL A 79 -4.89 21.91 0.06
C VAL A 79 -4.62 23.14 0.93
N LYS A 80 -5.67 23.83 1.38
CA LYS A 80 -5.54 25.00 2.25
C LYS A 80 -4.82 24.65 3.56
N ALA A 81 -5.24 23.59 4.25
CA ALA A 81 -4.63 23.17 5.51
C ALA A 81 -3.14 22.82 5.36
N VAL A 82 -2.78 22.13 4.27
CA VAL A 82 -1.39 21.81 3.95
C VAL A 82 -0.58 23.08 3.68
N GLN A 83 -1.09 24.00 2.84
CA GLN A 83 -0.41 25.26 2.52
C GLN A 83 -0.15 26.11 3.78
N GLU A 84 -1.14 26.23 4.65
CA GLU A 84 -1.00 26.94 5.93
C GLU A 84 0.06 26.28 6.83
N GLN A 85 0.13 24.95 6.87
CA GLN A 85 1.13 24.23 7.65
C GLN A 85 2.54 24.35 7.04
N MET A 86 2.69 24.37 5.71
CA MET A 86 4.00 24.53 5.06
C MET A 86 4.71 25.82 5.48
N ALA A 87 3.97 26.91 5.70
CA ALA A 87 4.52 28.17 6.19
C ALA A 87 5.05 28.10 7.63
N ARG A 88 4.65 27.07 8.39
CA ARG A 88 5.06 26.83 9.79
C ARG A 88 6.15 25.75 9.92
N GLY A 89 6.43 25.01 8.85
CA GLY A 89 7.40 23.92 8.80
C GLY A 89 6.76 22.55 8.61
N THR A 90 7.52 21.65 7.99
CA THR A 90 7.08 20.29 7.59
C THR A 90 7.62 19.19 8.47
N HIS A 91 8.77 19.42 9.11
CA HIS A 91 9.38 18.51 10.07
C HIS A 91 10.05 19.34 11.16
N LEU A 92 9.47 19.33 12.35
CA LEU A 92 9.89 20.22 13.45
C LEU A 92 11.01 19.63 14.33
N GLY A 93 11.41 18.38 14.10
CA GLY A 93 12.36 17.66 14.98
C GLY A 93 11.88 17.49 16.42
N ALA A 94 10.60 17.73 16.70
CA ALA A 94 9.98 17.71 18.03
C ALA A 94 8.48 17.40 17.91
N CYS A 95 7.85 17.09 19.05
CA CYS A 95 6.41 16.87 19.16
C CYS A 95 5.60 18.12 18.82
N HIS A 96 4.34 17.95 18.38
CA HIS A 96 3.45 19.07 18.05
C HIS A 96 1.96 18.74 18.23
N GLU A 97 1.15 19.75 18.52
CA GLU A 97 -0.29 19.60 18.81
C GLU A 97 -1.07 18.81 17.74
N LEU A 98 -0.71 18.94 16.46
CA LEU A 98 -1.42 18.25 15.38
C LEU A 98 -1.31 16.72 15.44
N GLU A 99 -0.25 16.15 16.02
CA GLU A 99 -0.14 14.68 16.14
C GLU A 99 -1.04 14.17 17.27
N VAL A 100 -1.20 14.94 18.35
CA VAL A 100 -2.10 14.65 19.46
C VAL A 100 -3.55 14.70 18.98
N ARG A 101 -3.93 15.79 18.30
CA ARG A 101 -5.28 15.94 17.73
C ARG A 101 -5.62 14.84 16.73
N TRP A 102 -4.67 14.44 15.90
CA TRP A 102 -4.88 13.33 14.97
C TRP A 102 -5.05 12.00 15.73
N ALA A 103 -4.23 11.73 16.75
CA ALA A 103 -4.34 10.51 17.55
C ALA A 103 -5.70 10.38 18.23
N GLU A 104 -6.20 11.47 18.82
CA GLU A 104 -7.54 11.53 19.43
C GLU A 104 -8.65 11.22 18.43
N LEU A 105 -8.55 11.75 17.20
CA LEU A 105 -9.52 11.47 16.14
C LEU A 105 -9.49 9.99 15.72
N VAL A 106 -8.31 9.39 15.57
CA VAL A 106 -8.20 7.97 15.20
C VAL A 106 -8.77 7.08 16.30
N ASN A 107 -8.42 7.33 17.57
CA ASN A 107 -8.96 6.59 18.71
C ASN A 107 -10.49 6.70 18.81
N LYS A 108 -11.06 7.86 18.45
CA LYS A 108 -12.52 8.03 18.40
C LYS A 108 -13.17 7.24 17.25
N LEU A 109 -12.49 7.09 16.12
CA LEU A 109 -13.02 6.42 14.94
C LEU A 109 -12.93 4.89 15.02
N ILE A 110 -11.93 4.35 15.72
CA ILE A 110 -11.65 2.91 15.80
C ILE A 110 -11.93 2.42 17.23
N PRO A 111 -13.06 1.74 17.50
CA PRO A 111 -13.50 1.43 18.87
C PRO A 111 -12.52 0.61 19.71
N CYS A 112 -11.65 -0.20 19.10
CA CYS A 112 -10.64 -0.98 19.79
C CYS A 112 -9.28 -0.25 19.96
N SER A 113 -9.15 0.97 19.46
CA SER A 113 -7.91 1.73 19.49
C SER A 113 -7.82 2.58 20.77
N GLU A 114 -7.05 2.13 21.75
CA GLU A 114 -6.75 2.88 22.97
C GLU A 114 -5.59 3.87 22.77
N GLN A 115 -4.58 3.49 21.99
CA GLN A 115 -3.41 4.29 21.66
C GLN A 115 -2.98 4.04 20.22
N VAL A 116 -2.41 5.07 19.57
CA VAL A 116 -1.89 4.98 18.20
C VAL A 116 -0.47 5.50 18.11
N ARG A 117 0.25 4.96 17.12
CA ARG A 117 1.55 5.44 16.68
C ARG A 117 1.54 5.57 15.17
N PHE A 118 1.87 6.76 14.67
CA PHE A 118 1.92 7.01 13.23
C PHE A 118 3.21 6.46 12.60
N THR A 119 3.07 6.04 11.34
CA THR A 119 4.16 5.58 10.46
C THR A 119 4.07 6.32 9.12
N MET A 120 5.10 6.22 8.28
CA MET A 120 5.14 6.91 6.99
C MET A 120 4.42 6.16 5.88
N SER A 121 4.08 4.89 6.09
CA SER A 121 3.35 4.07 5.13
C SER A 121 2.54 2.95 5.79
N GLY A 122 1.62 2.36 5.02
CA GLY A 122 0.93 1.14 5.42
C GLY A 122 1.85 -0.07 5.58
N THR A 123 2.94 -0.15 4.79
CA THR A 123 3.96 -1.20 4.94
C THR A 123 4.70 -1.08 6.27
N GLU A 124 5.02 0.13 6.71
CA GLU A 124 5.61 0.33 8.04
C GLU A 124 4.62 0.03 9.16
N ALA A 125 3.33 0.35 8.98
CA ALA A 125 2.28 0.08 9.96
C ALA A 125 2.13 -1.43 10.22
N THR A 126 2.01 -2.24 9.16
CA THR A 126 1.90 -3.70 9.27
C THR A 126 3.19 -4.32 9.82
N HIS A 127 4.35 -3.83 9.39
CA HIS A 127 5.64 -4.29 9.92
C HIS A 127 5.75 -4.03 11.44
N LEU A 128 5.40 -2.83 11.88
CA LEU A 128 5.42 -2.45 13.28
C LEU A 128 4.40 -3.27 14.10
N ALA A 129 3.19 -3.47 13.57
CA ALA A 129 2.16 -4.27 14.24
C ALA A 129 2.63 -5.72 14.47
N MET A 130 3.21 -6.37 13.45
CA MET A 130 3.79 -7.71 13.59
C MET A 130 4.91 -7.75 14.64
N ARG A 131 5.77 -6.73 14.67
CA ARG A 131 6.86 -6.64 15.65
C ARG A 131 6.34 -6.46 17.07
N VAL A 132 5.34 -5.60 17.27
CA VAL A 132 4.69 -5.40 18.58
C VAL A 132 4.01 -6.68 19.06
N ALA A 133 3.29 -7.39 18.19
CA ALA A 133 2.64 -8.66 18.54
C ALA A 133 3.66 -9.71 19.01
N ARG A 134 4.78 -9.86 18.30
CA ARG A 134 5.87 -10.76 18.70
C ARG A 134 6.48 -10.35 20.04
N ALA A 135 6.76 -9.08 20.23
CA ALA A 135 7.33 -8.56 21.48
C ALA A 135 6.39 -8.78 22.67
N TYR A 136 5.08 -8.58 22.49
CA TYR A 136 4.08 -8.76 23.54
C TYR A 136 3.88 -10.23 23.92
N THR A 137 3.79 -11.12 22.92
CA THR A 137 3.46 -12.54 23.14
C THR A 137 4.68 -13.43 23.41
N GLY A 138 5.89 -12.98 23.04
CA GLY A 138 7.10 -13.81 23.03
C GLY A 138 7.11 -14.89 21.93
N ARG A 139 6.11 -14.90 21.04
CA ARG A 139 5.95 -15.88 19.96
C ARG A 139 6.54 -15.37 18.66
N THR A 140 6.85 -16.28 17.73
CA THR A 140 7.61 -15.93 16.52
C THR A 140 6.76 -15.88 15.25
N LYS A 141 5.72 -16.70 15.14
CA LYS A 141 4.95 -16.84 13.90
C LYS A 141 3.89 -15.75 13.74
N ILE A 142 3.69 -15.31 12.50
CA ILE A 142 2.54 -14.49 12.08
C ILE A 142 1.70 -15.34 11.14
N LEU A 143 0.39 -15.41 11.39
CA LEU A 143 -0.55 -16.05 10.47
C LEU A 143 -1.15 -14.99 9.56
N LYS A 144 -1.11 -15.22 8.25
CA LYS A 144 -1.83 -14.42 7.24
C LYS A 144 -2.59 -15.35 6.29
N PHE A 145 -3.35 -14.73 5.40
CA PHE A 145 -4.20 -15.45 4.45
C PHE A 145 -3.64 -15.36 3.03
N ALA A 146 -3.82 -16.43 2.26
CA ALA A 146 -3.50 -16.46 0.84
C ALA A 146 -4.28 -15.36 0.09
N GLY A 147 -3.60 -14.62 -0.79
CA GLY A 147 -4.18 -13.49 -1.53
C GLY A 147 -4.08 -12.13 -0.81
N HIS A 148 -3.79 -12.12 0.50
CA HIS A 148 -3.75 -10.87 1.26
C HIS A 148 -2.41 -10.13 1.09
N PHE A 149 -2.50 -8.83 0.86
CA PHE A 149 -1.40 -7.89 0.73
C PHE A 149 -1.27 -7.00 1.98
N HIS A 150 -0.13 -7.11 2.65
CA HIS A 150 0.17 -6.33 3.87
C HIS A 150 1.43 -5.47 3.70
N GLY A 151 1.73 -5.07 2.46
CA GLY A 151 2.96 -4.38 2.11
C GLY A 151 4.05 -5.31 1.58
N TRP A 152 5.16 -4.72 1.17
CA TRP A 152 6.25 -5.39 0.46
C TRP A 152 7.42 -5.80 1.37
N HIS A 153 7.32 -5.59 2.68
CA HIS A 153 8.37 -5.99 3.63
C HIS A 153 8.45 -7.52 3.78
N ASP A 154 9.61 -8.06 4.14
CA ASP A 154 9.91 -9.50 4.17
C ASP A 154 8.84 -10.36 4.89
N GLY A 155 8.35 -9.89 6.05
CA GLY A 155 7.32 -10.60 6.82
C GLY A 155 5.90 -10.64 6.21
N ALA A 156 5.68 -10.01 5.04
CA ALA A 156 4.36 -9.91 4.42
C ALA A 156 4.29 -10.48 2.99
N VAL A 157 5.43 -10.71 2.32
CA VAL A 157 5.47 -11.05 0.88
C VAL A 157 5.09 -12.49 0.53
N ALA A 158 5.01 -13.39 1.51
CA ALA A 158 4.62 -14.79 1.29
C ALA A 158 3.10 -14.90 1.01
N GLY A 159 2.70 -15.72 0.04
CA GLY A 159 1.28 -16.02 -0.22
C GLY A 159 0.44 -14.85 -0.73
N VAL A 160 1.04 -13.85 -1.39
CA VAL A 160 0.30 -12.69 -1.93
C VAL A 160 -0.40 -13.02 -3.25
N ASN A 161 0.28 -13.67 -4.20
CA ASN A 161 -0.26 -13.99 -5.53
C ASN A 161 -0.17 -15.51 -5.79
N PRO A 162 -1.06 -16.10 -6.63
CA PRO A 162 -0.88 -17.46 -7.12
C PRO A 162 0.39 -17.62 -7.98
N PRO A 163 1.11 -18.75 -7.89
CA PRO A 163 0.99 -19.82 -6.89
C PRO A 163 1.43 -19.34 -5.49
N TYR A 164 0.57 -19.53 -4.48
CA TYR A 164 0.72 -18.92 -3.13
C TYR A 164 1.91 -19.46 -2.32
N GLU A 165 2.53 -20.54 -2.79
CA GLU A 165 3.73 -21.15 -2.24
C GLU A 165 5.00 -20.34 -2.56
N VAL A 166 4.91 -19.40 -3.52
CA VAL A 166 6.02 -18.57 -3.96
C VAL A 166 5.86 -17.16 -3.38
N PRO A 167 6.92 -16.59 -2.75
CA PRO A 167 6.86 -15.21 -2.28
C PRO A 167 6.79 -14.23 -3.47
N MET A 168 6.13 -13.09 -3.26
CA MET A 168 6.00 -12.03 -4.26
C MET A 168 7.36 -11.46 -4.72
N SER A 169 8.37 -11.53 -3.86
CA SER A 169 9.71 -11.02 -4.12
C SER A 169 10.77 -12.08 -3.86
N ALA A 170 11.78 -12.12 -4.73
CA ALA A 170 12.99 -12.89 -4.50
C ALA A 170 13.90 -12.20 -3.46
N GLY A 171 14.79 -12.97 -2.83
CA GLY A 171 15.81 -12.42 -1.94
C GLY A 171 15.43 -12.38 -0.46
N VAL A 172 14.21 -12.76 -0.09
CA VAL A 172 13.83 -12.95 1.31
C VAL A 172 14.43 -14.28 1.83
N PRO A 173 15.20 -14.28 2.94
CA PRO A 173 15.76 -15.50 3.50
C PRO A 173 14.66 -16.50 3.90
N GLY A 174 14.91 -17.80 3.68
CA GLY A 174 13.99 -18.87 4.06
C GLY A 174 13.58 -18.82 5.53
N ALA A 175 14.54 -18.55 6.43
CA ALA A 175 14.28 -18.41 7.86
C ALA A 175 13.31 -17.25 8.22
N THR A 176 13.19 -16.23 7.36
CA THR A 176 12.18 -15.17 7.51
C THR A 176 10.82 -15.63 6.99
N LEU A 177 10.79 -16.31 5.83
CA LEU A 177 9.57 -16.88 5.25
C LEU A 177 8.94 -17.92 6.19
N ASP A 178 9.76 -18.75 6.83
CA ASP A 178 9.33 -19.78 7.78
C ASP A 178 8.57 -19.18 8.98
N GLN A 179 8.73 -17.90 9.27
CA GLN A 179 8.01 -17.21 10.35
C GLN A 179 6.59 -16.79 9.96
N VAL A 180 6.17 -17.01 8.72
CA VAL A 180 4.85 -16.64 8.22
C VAL A 180 4.08 -17.90 7.87
N LEU A 181 2.94 -18.10 8.53
CA LEU A 181 2.00 -19.17 8.22
C LEU A 181 0.95 -18.63 7.25
N ILE A 182 0.71 -19.36 6.16
CA ILE A 182 -0.31 -19.01 5.16
C ILE A 182 -1.50 -19.97 5.32
N CYS A 183 -2.66 -19.41 5.63
CA CYS A 183 -3.94 -20.15 5.62
C CYS A 183 -4.78 -19.76 4.39
N PRO A 184 -5.64 -20.67 3.88
CA PRO A 184 -6.66 -20.29 2.91
C PRO A 184 -7.61 -19.24 3.51
N PHE A 185 -8.01 -18.24 2.70
CA PHE A 185 -9.02 -17.27 3.13
C PHE A 185 -10.37 -17.96 3.35
N ASN A 186 -11.08 -17.57 4.40
CA ASN A 186 -12.37 -18.16 4.83
C ASN A 186 -12.34 -19.65 5.23
N ASP A 187 -11.18 -20.22 5.59
CA ASP A 187 -11.09 -21.55 6.19
C ASP A 187 -10.78 -21.48 7.69
N ILE A 188 -11.83 -21.49 8.52
CA ILE A 188 -11.69 -21.42 9.98
C ILE A 188 -10.99 -22.64 10.58
N LYS A 189 -11.15 -23.83 9.99
CA LYS A 189 -10.53 -25.07 10.51
C LYS A 189 -9.01 -25.04 10.30
N ALA A 190 -8.56 -24.50 9.17
CA ALA A 190 -7.14 -24.27 8.92
C ALA A 190 -6.54 -23.29 9.95
N VAL A 191 -7.27 -22.22 10.28
CA VAL A 191 -6.86 -21.25 11.31
C VAL A 191 -6.78 -21.90 12.70
N GLU A 192 -7.81 -22.64 13.12
CA GLU A 192 -7.83 -23.38 14.40
C GLU A 192 -6.63 -24.33 14.52
N THR A 193 -6.34 -25.08 13.45
CA THR A 193 -5.20 -26.00 13.40
C THR A 193 -3.87 -25.27 13.52
N ALA A 194 -3.70 -24.13 12.83
CA ALA A 194 -2.48 -23.35 12.88
C ALA A 194 -2.26 -22.72 14.27
N LEU A 195 -3.32 -22.19 14.89
CA LEU A 195 -3.26 -21.59 16.23
C LEU A 195 -3.02 -22.64 17.34
N GLY A 196 -3.47 -23.88 17.16
CA GLY A 196 -3.25 -24.99 18.09
C GLY A 196 -1.77 -25.31 18.38
N ARG A 197 -0.84 -24.84 17.53
CA ARG A 197 0.61 -24.98 17.72
C ARG A 197 1.16 -24.12 18.87
N GLY A 198 0.46 -23.05 19.25
CA GLY A 198 0.85 -22.17 20.35
C GLY A 198 2.02 -21.22 20.07
N ASP A 199 2.53 -21.16 18.84
CA ASP A 199 3.70 -20.36 18.43
C ASP A 199 3.34 -19.11 17.58
N VAL A 200 2.04 -18.82 17.41
CA VAL A 200 1.51 -17.68 16.66
C VAL A 200 1.34 -16.45 17.55
N ALA A 201 2.03 -15.36 17.20
CA ALA A 201 1.98 -14.07 17.87
C ALA A 201 0.74 -13.25 17.48
N ALA A 202 0.37 -13.25 16.21
CA ALA A 202 -0.81 -12.55 15.70
C ALA A 202 -1.34 -13.18 14.41
N VAL A 203 -2.61 -12.92 14.15
CA VAL A 203 -3.27 -13.11 12.86
C VAL A 203 -3.44 -11.74 12.22
N ILE A 204 -3.01 -11.58 10.98
CA ILE A 204 -3.20 -10.36 10.18
C ILE A 204 -4.10 -10.66 8.97
N LEU A 205 -5.06 -9.78 8.69
CA LEU A 205 -6.04 -9.96 7.62
C LEU A 205 -6.54 -8.64 7.04
N GLU A 206 -7.01 -8.70 5.80
CA GLU A 206 -7.78 -7.65 5.13
C GLU A 206 -9.25 -8.04 5.23
N PRO A 207 -10.13 -7.20 5.81
CA PRO A 207 -11.47 -7.62 6.19
C PRO A 207 -12.40 -7.88 4.98
N ALA A 208 -12.17 -7.20 3.86
CA ALA A 208 -12.96 -7.38 2.64
C ALA A 208 -12.46 -8.55 1.76
N GLY A 209 -11.36 -9.20 2.14
CA GLY A 209 -10.57 -10.07 1.26
C GLY A 209 -9.29 -9.37 0.79
N GLY A 210 -8.36 -10.15 0.24
CA GLY A 210 -7.08 -9.63 -0.23
C GLY A 210 -7.23 -8.57 -1.30
N GLN A 211 -6.57 -7.43 -1.15
CA GLN A 211 -6.61 -6.30 -2.09
C GLN A 211 -8.02 -5.70 -2.29
N ALA A 212 -8.79 -5.64 -1.19
CA ALA A 212 -10.15 -5.10 -1.11
C ALA A 212 -11.29 -5.96 -1.70
N GLY A 213 -11.05 -7.25 -1.93
CA GLY A 213 -12.05 -8.25 -2.35
C GLY A 213 -11.69 -8.95 -3.65
#